data_AF-A0A852IX48-F1
#
_entry.id   AF-A0A852IX48-F1
#
_cell.length_a   1.000
_cell.length_b   1.000
_cell.length_c   1.000
_cell.angle_alpha   90.00
_cell.angle_beta   90.00
_cell.angle_gamma   90.00
#
_symmetry.space_group_name_H-M   'P 1'
#
loop_
_entity.id
_entity.type
_entity.pdbx_description
1 polymer ?
#
loop_
_entity_poly.entity_id
_entity_poly.type
_entity_poly.pdbx_seq_one_letter_code
_entity_poly.pdbx_strand_id
1 'polypeptide(L)'
;RNIDWKEEDQWVFQTVISQYPSDLSRRRTLYLDALQRYLPHKSRRDLVAHEKAWDRCRFARSRRRAVVLGWAQAREAFLLRAVATAAEASAAQEAEVLLAHTRQKQQQLCAELKAKVVQWREQQEEAAELEAAVAARRKEKEDEKERLQKEQERLRRAEESQKVRKYRAEKQLRCQEQEEKDLQRLEELRKLMAEQAIKDRERVKFRQALLEKRLLKKKELALQAARKEEEKEKCLEALRQQVAVVAKVDPARVVADTVASKARMGIGTNEEFDLQKPLFKLHTYSEEQIISDPRLRVELALREAGLHKTLYAREILPKIPPLKLPRRDMKSTAFQM
;
A
#
# COMPACT_ATOMS: atom_id res chain seq x y z
N ARG A 1 -123.56 -13.62 42.73
CA ARG A 1 -124.88 -13.00 42.53
C ARG A 1 -124.71 -11.49 42.72
N ASN A 2 -124.64 -10.73 41.63
CA ASN A 2 -124.61 -9.25 41.58
C ASN A 2 -125.35 -8.90 40.29
N ILE A 3 -126.66 -8.65 40.36
CA ILE A 3 -127.51 -8.54 39.16
C ILE A 3 -128.05 -7.12 38.90
N ASP A 4 -127.96 -6.17 39.82
CA ASP A 4 -128.67 -4.89 39.61
C ASP A 4 -127.76 -3.69 39.34
N TRP A 5 -126.68 -3.81 38.56
CA TRP A 5 -125.99 -2.62 38.05
C TRP A 5 -126.43 -2.35 36.61
N LYS A 6 -127.32 -1.38 36.42
CA LYS A 6 -127.76 -0.97 35.07
C LYS A 6 -126.62 -0.25 34.33
N GLU A 7 -126.67 -0.22 33.00
CA GLU A 7 -125.70 0.52 32.17
C GLU A 7 -125.66 2.01 32.54
N GLU A 8 -126.82 2.59 32.87
CA GLU A 8 -126.96 3.96 33.39
C GLU A 8 -126.22 4.15 34.73
N ASP A 9 -126.38 3.22 35.69
CA ASP A 9 -125.69 3.26 36.98
C ASP A 9 -124.16 3.16 36.82
N GLN A 10 -123.70 2.33 35.87
CA GLN A 10 -122.28 2.18 35.54
C GLN A 10 -121.73 3.44 34.85
N TRP A 11 -122.52 4.08 33.99
CA TRP A 11 -122.14 5.33 33.34
C TRP A 11 -122.04 6.47 34.36
N VAL A 12 -123.03 6.62 35.25
CA VAL A 12 -122.99 7.58 36.37
C VAL A 12 -121.75 7.31 37.24
N PHE A 13 -121.47 6.05 37.57
CA PHE A 13 -120.29 5.68 38.35
C PHE A 13 -118.97 6.12 37.69
N GLN A 14 -118.82 5.85 36.39
CA GLN A 14 -117.61 6.21 35.64
C GLN A 14 -117.47 7.73 35.48
N THR A 15 -118.56 8.41 35.14
CA THR A 15 -118.59 9.86 34.95
C THR A 15 -118.22 10.59 36.24
N VAL A 16 -118.84 10.22 37.37
CA VAL A 16 -118.54 10.83 38.67
C VAL A 16 -117.08 10.57 39.06
N ILE A 17 -116.54 9.35 38.93
CA ILE A 17 -115.12 9.08 39.25
C ILE A 17 -114.16 9.88 38.36
N SER A 18 -114.51 10.09 37.09
CA SER A 18 -113.71 10.87 36.14
C SER A 18 -113.69 12.37 36.44
N GLN A 19 -114.75 12.90 37.06
CA GLN A 19 -114.87 14.31 37.44
C GLN A 19 -113.95 14.70 38.62
N TYR A 20 -113.52 13.74 39.43
CA TYR A 20 -112.58 13.99 40.53
C TYR A 20 -111.14 13.65 40.12
N PRO A 21 -110.22 14.63 40.05
CA PRO A 21 -108.79 14.42 39.80
C PRO A 21 -108.14 13.42 40.77
N SER A 22 -107.09 12.73 40.31
CA SER A 22 -106.30 11.79 41.13
C SER A 22 -105.60 12.42 42.33
N ASP A 23 -105.35 13.73 42.25
CA ASP A 23 -104.44 14.43 43.16
C ASP A 23 -105.17 15.04 44.37
N LEU A 24 -106.50 14.91 44.42
CA LEU A 24 -107.34 15.39 45.52
C LEU A 24 -107.14 14.55 46.79
N SER A 25 -106.89 15.20 47.93
CA SER A 25 -106.88 14.53 49.23
C SER A 25 -108.27 13.99 49.57
N ARG A 26 -108.33 12.76 50.09
CA ARG A 26 -109.60 12.07 50.39
C ARG A 26 -110.56 11.94 49.18
N ARG A 27 -110.03 11.92 47.95
CA ARG A 27 -110.79 11.70 46.70
C ARG A 27 -111.85 10.59 46.84
N ARG A 28 -111.44 9.46 47.42
CA ARG A 28 -112.29 8.29 47.64
C ARG A 28 -113.54 8.56 48.45
N THR A 29 -113.44 9.35 49.52
CA THR A 29 -114.63 9.68 50.31
C THR A 29 -115.54 10.63 49.54
N LEU A 30 -114.96 11.60 48.82
CA LEU A 30 -115.71 12.63 48.09
C LEU A 30 -116.56 12.05 46.96
N TYR A 31 -116.00 11.19 46.10
CA TYR A 31 -116.82 10.58 45.05
C TYR A 31 -117.77 9.52 45.59
N LEU A 32 -117.43 8.77 46.64
CA LEU A 32 -118.38 7.80 47.22
C LEU A 32 -119.60 8.51 47.82
N ASP A 33 -119.39 9.64 48.48
CA ASP A 33 -120.48 10.45 49.02
C ASP A 33 -121.31 11.10 47.90
N ALA A 34 -120.69 11.53 46.80
CA ALA A 34 -121.39 12.03 45.60
C ALA A 34 -122.20 10.91 44.90
N LEU A 35 -121.60 9.73 44.72
CA LEU A 35 -122.26 8.56 44.13
C LEU A 35 -123.47 8.11 44.95
N GLN A 36 -123.39 8.22 46.28
CA GLN A 36 -124.53 7.91 47.16
C GLN A 36 -125.70 8.89 46.98
N ARG A 37 -125.44 10.14 46.53
CA ARG A 37 -126.48 11.12 46.19
C ARG A 37 -127.08 10.88 44.80
N TYR A 38 -126.24 10.53 43.82
CA TYR A 38 -126.69 10.25 42.45
C TYR A 38 -127.35 8.87 42.30
N LEU A 39 -127.04 7.91 43.18
CA LEU A 39 -127.57 6.55 43.17
C LEU A 39 -128.19 6.20 44.55
N PRO A 40 -129.33 6.81 44.92
CA PRO A 40 -129.94 6.61 46.24
C PRO A 40 -130.42 5.16 46.48
N HIS A 41 -130.63 4.39 45.41
CA HIS A 41 -131.04 2.98 45.42
C HIS A 41 -129.89 2.00 45.71
N LYS A 42 -128.65 2.46 45.89
CA LYS A 42 -127.47 1.61 46.15
C LYS A 42 -126.85 1.90 47.50
N SER A 43 -126.48 0.85 48.25
CA SER A 43 -125.82 1.02 49.54
C SER A 43 -124.35 1.40 49.37
N ARG A 44 -123.80 2.13 50.35
CA ARG A 44 -122.36 2.47 50.37
C ARG A 44 -121.45 1.23 50.34
N ARG A 45 -121.90 0.11 50.91
CA ARG A 45 -121.17 -1.17 50.87
C ARG A 45 -121.12 -1.72 49.44
N ASP A 46 -122.21 -1.60 48.68
CA ASP A 46 -122.29 -2.03 47.28
C ASP A 46 -121.46 -1.15 46.36
N LEU A 47 -121.44 0.18 46.59
CA LEU A 47 -120.56 1.12 45.88
C LEU A 47 -119.07 0.77 46.07
N VAL A 48 -118.65 0.46 47.30
CA VAL A 48 -117.27 0.06 47.61
C VAL A 48 -116.94 -1.33 47.04
N ALA A 49 -117.89 -2.26 47.06
CA ALA A 49 -117.72 -3.58 46.45
C ALA A 49 -117.57 -3.46 44.93
N HIS A 50 -118.36 -2.61 44.29
CA HIS A 50 -118.28 -2.31 42.86
C HIS A 50 -116.99 -1.58 42.48
N GLU A 51 -116.54 -0.60 43.27
CA GLU A 51 -115.23 0.06 43.11
C GLU A 51 -114.08 -0.96 43.09
N LYS A 52 -114.01 -1.84 44.09
CA LYS A 52 -112.98 -2.89 44.15
C LYS A 52 -113.05 -3.84 42.95
N ALA A 53 -114.26 -4.19 42.51
CA ALA A 53 -114.46 -5.02 41.33
C ALA A 53 -114.02 -4.28 40.05
N TRP A 54 -114.37 -3.01 39.93
CA TRP A 54 -114.00 -2.14 38.81
C TRP A 54 -112.49 -1.92 38.73
N ASP A 55 -111.81 -1.66 39.85
CA ASP A 55 -110.34 -1.53 39.90
C ASP A 55 -109.64 -2.82 39.50
N ARG A 56 -110.13 -3.98 39.99
CA ARG A 56 -109.61 -5.29 39.58
C ARG A 56 -109.79 -5.51 38.07
N CYS A 57 -110.96 -5.20 37.54
CA CYS A 57 -111.23 -5.30 36.10
C CYS A 57 -110.36 -4.34 35.28
N ARG A 58 -110.20 -3.08 35.72
CA ARG A 58 -109.36 -2.08 35.07
C ARG A 58 -107.90 -2.51 35.09
N PHE A 59 -107.39 -2.95 36.24
CA PHE A 59 -106.02 -3.45 36.37
C PHE A 59 -105.78 -4.68 35.50
N ALA A 60 -106.70 -5.66 35.49
CA ALA A 60 -106.60 -6.84 34.64
C ALA A 60 -106.61 -6.46 33.14
N ARG A 61 -107.45 -5.50 32.73
CA ARG A 61 -107.47 -4.96 31.36
C ARG A 61 -106.16 -4.26 31.00
N SER A 62 -105.64 -3.39 31.86
CA SER A 62 -104.36 -2.70 31.64
C SER A 62 -103.19 -3.69 31.57
N ARG A 63 -103.14 -4.68 32.47
CA ARG A 63 -102.11 -5.72 32.48
C ARG A 63 -102.17 -6.58 31.22
N ARG A 64 -103.38 -6.98 30.78
CA ARG A 64 -103.58 -7.68 29.50
C ARG A 64 -103.05 -6.86 28.33
N ARG A 65 -103.37 -5.56 28.26
CA ARG A 65 -102.87 -4.66 27.21
C ARG A 65 -101.35 -4.58 27.22
N ALA A 66 -100.74 -4.38 28.39
CA ALA A 66 -99.28 -4.29 28.54
C ALA A 66 -98.57 -5.58 28.09
N VAL A 67 -99.11 -6.76 28.45
CA VAL A 67 -98.55 -8.06 28.03
C VAL A 67 -98.67 -8.24 26.52
N VAL A 68 -99.82 -7.91 25.92
CA VAL A 68 -100.02 -8.03 24.47
C VAL A 68 -99.09 -7.09 23.71
N LEU A 69 -98.93 -5.83 24.16
CA LEU A 69 -98.02 -4.87 23.55
C LEU A 69 -96.56 -5.28 23.71
N GLY A 70 -96.16 -5.71 24.91
CA GLY A 70 -94.80 -6.20 25.17
C GLY A 70 -94.47 -7.44 24.35
N TRP A 71 -95.43 -8.36 24.18
CA TRP A 71 -95.27 -9.51 23.31
C TRP A 71 -95.13 -9.13 21.84
N ALA A 72 -95.95 -8.20 21.34
CA ALA A 72 -95.87 -7.72 19.97
C ALA A 72 -94.49 -7.08 19.69
N GLN A 73 -94.04 -6.19 20.58
CA GLN A 73 -92.72 -5.55 20.47
C GLN A 73 -91.56 -6.55 20.55
N ALA A 74 -91.63 -7.51 21.48
CA ALA A 74 -90.60 -8.55 21.59
C ALA A 74 -90.56 -9.45 20.35
N ARG A 75 -91.72 -9.79 19.78
CA ARG A 75 -91.83 -10.56 18.54
C ARG A 75 -91.25 -9.80 17.36
N GLU A 76 -91.57 -8.51 17.21
CA GLU A 76 -90.99 -7.66 16.16
C GLU A 76 -89.47 -7.55 16.31
N ALA A 77 -88.97 -7.28 17.51
CA ALA A 77 -87.54 -7.21 17.77
C ALA A 77 -86.83 -8.55 17.49
N PHE A 78 -87.44 -9.67 17.84
CA PHE A 78 -86.91 -10.99 17.54
C PHE A 78 -86.84 -11.25 16.03
N LEU A 79 -87.92 -10.93 15.29
CA LEU A 79 -87.94 -11.10 13.83
C LEU A 79 -86.88 -10.22 13.16
N LEU A 80 -86.74 -8.95 13.58
CA LEU A 80 -85.71 -8.07 13.05
C LEU A 80 -84.30 -8.61 13.31
N ARG A 81 -84.03 -9.12 14.51
CA ARG A 81 -82.76 -9.77 14.84
C ARG A 81 -82.51 -11.01 13.99
N ALA A 82 -83.51 -11.87 13.84
CA ALA A 82 -83.39 -13.09 13.04
C ALA A 82 -83.08 -12.75 11.57
N VAL A 83 -83.75 -11.75 11.00
CA VAL A 83 -83.48 -11.26 9.64
C VAL A 83 -82.07 -10.68 9.54
N ALA A 84 -81.65 -9.85 10.50
CA ALA A 84 -80.30 -9.29 10.51
C ALA A 84 -79.22 -10.39 10.58
N THR A 85 -79.38 -11.37 11.47
CA THR A 85 -78.43 -12.49 11.58
C THR A 85 -78.40 -13.36 10.32
N ALA A 86 -79.55 -13.56 9.68
CA ALA A 86 -79.61 -14.30 8.41
C ALA A 86 -78.92 -13.53 7.29
N ALA A 87 -79.12 -12.21 7.22
CA ALA A 87 -78.45 -11.34 6.26
C ALA A 87 -76.93 -11.34 6.48
N GLU A 88 -76.46 -11.19 7.72
CA GLU A 88 -75.04 -11.27 8.07
C GLU A 88 -74.43 -12.63 7.69
N ALA A 89 -75.11 -13.73 7.99
CA ALA A 89 -74.65 -15.07 7.60
C ALA A 89 -74.58 -15.24 6.08
N SER A 90 -75.55 -14.73 5.33
CA SER A 90 -75.54 -14.78 3.86
C SER A 90 -74.39 -13.94 3.28
N ALA A 91 -74.16 -12.74 3.79
CA ALA A 91 -73.07 -11.88 3.35
C ALA A 91 -71.70 -12.50 3.67
N ALA A 92 -71.55 -13.13 4.85
CA ALA A 92 -70.34 -13.86 5.21
C ALA A 92 -70.09 -15.04 4.26
N GLN A 93 -71.13 -15.80 3.91
CA GLN A 93 -71.01 -16.91 2.97
C GLN A 93 -70.60 -16.43 1.58
N GLU A 94 -71.19 -15.35 1.08
CA GLU A 94 -70.82 -14.75 -0.21
C GLU A 94 -69.36 -14.29 -0.21
N ALA A 95 -68.91 -13.63 0.87
CA ALA A 95 -67.52 -13.22 1.01
C ALA A 95 -66.55 -14.40 0.99
N GLU A 96 -66.87 -15.49 1.70
CA GLU A 96 -66.05 -16.71 1.69
C GLU A 96 -65.98 -17.35 0.30
N VAL A 97 -67.08 -17.37 -0.45
CA VAL A 97 -67.08 -17.89 -1.84
C VAL A 97 -66.18 -17.04 -2.74
N LEU A 98 -66.23 -15.70 -2.62
CA LEU A 98 -65.35 -14.81 -3.37
C LEU A 98 -63.88 -15.03 -3.01
N LEU A 99 -63.57 -15.20 -1.73
CA LEU A 99 -62.20 -15.50 -1.26
C LEU A 99 -61.72 -16.87 -1.74
N ALA A 100 -62.57 -17.89 -1.74
CA ALA A 100 -62.22 -19.21 -2.28
C ALA A 100 -61.90 -19.13 -3.77
N HIS A 101 -62.71 -18.40 -4.53
CA HIS A 101 -62.49 -18.19 -5.96
C HIS A 101 -61.20 -17.40 -6.26
N THR A 102 -60.89 -16.35 -5.50
CA THR A 102 -59.62 -15.62 -5.67
C THR A 102 -58.41 -16.49 -5.32
N ARG A 103 -58.50 -17.31 -4.26
CA ARG A 103 -57.46 -18.30 -3.91
C ARG A 103 -57.23 -19.31 -5.03
N GLN A 104 -58.30 -19.84 -5.63
CA GLN A 104 -58.20 -20.76 -6.76
C GLN A 104 -57.50 -20.12 -7.97
N LYS A 105 -57.88 -18.88 -8.32
CA LYS A 105 -57.22 -18.12 -9.40
C LYS A 105 -55.73 -17.89 -9.12
N GLN A 106 -55.38 -17.55 -7.89
CA GLN A 106 -53.99 -17.38 -7.49
C GLN A 106 -53.21 -18.69 -7.61
N GLN A 107 -53.79 -19.82 -7.20
CA GLN A 107 -53.16 -21.14 -7.33
C GLN A 107 -52.92 -21.51 -8.79
N GLN A 108 -53.88 -21.25 -9.68
CA GLN A 108 -53.73 -21.46 -11.12
C GLN A 108 -52.59 -20.61 -11.69
N LEU A 109 -52.57 -19.31 -11.37
CA LEU A 109 -51.49 -18.41 -11.80
C LEU A 109 -50.12 -18.88 -11.29
N CYS A 110 -50.02 -19.28 -10.03
CA CYS A 110 -48.78 -19.81 -9.46
C CYS A 110 -48.33 -21.10 -10.16
N ALA A 111 -49.26 -21.99 -10.52
CA ALA A 111 -48.95 -23.21 -11.26
C ALA A 111 -48.43 -22.89 -12.67
N GLU A 112 -49.07 -21.97 -13.39
CA GLU A 112 -48.62 -21.50 -14.71
C GLU A 112 -47.23 -20.86 -14.64
N LEU A 113 -47.01 -19.98 -13.67
CA LEU A 113 -45.71 -19.33 -13.48
C LEU A 113 -44.63 -20.35 -13.13
N LYS A 114 -44.94 -21.33 -12.28
CA LYS A 114 -44.02 -22.42 -11.95
C LYS A 114 -43.63 -23.22 -13.20
N ALA A 115 -44.61 -23.56 -14.05
CA ALA A 115 -44.33 -24.27 -15.30
C ALA A 115 -43.40 -23.45 -16.22
N LYS A 116 -43.64 -22.14 -16.37
CA LYS A 116 -42.76 -21.24 -17.14
C LYS A 116 -41.35 -21.18 -16.56
N VAL A 117 -41.21 -21.13 -15.23
CA VAL A 117 -39.90 -21.10 -14.56
C VAL A 117 -39.14 -22.40 -14.78
N VAL A 118 -39.81 -23.56 -14.77
CA VAL A 118 -39.16 -24.84 -15.07
C VAL A 118 -38.65 -24.87 -16.51
N GLN A 119 -39.51 -24.50 -17.48
CA GLN A 119 -39.11 -24.41 -18.90
C GLN A 119 -37.92 -23.45 -19.10
N TRP A 120 -37.93 -22.31 -18.42
CA TRP A 120 -36.82 -21.36 -18.49
C TRP A 120 -35.52 -21.94 -17.92
N ARG A 121 -35.59 -22.69 -16.81
CA ARG A 121 -34.41 -23.35 -16.23
C ARG A 121 -33.82 -24.40 -17.16
N GLU A 122 -34.67 -25.24 -17.76
CA GLU A 122 -34.23 -26.22 -18.76
C GLU A 122 -33.53 -25.54 -19.93
N GLN A 123 -34.08 -24.45 -20.46
CA GLN A 123 -33.45 -23.67 -21.54
C GLN A 123 -32.10 -23.07 -21.13
N GLN A 124 -31.97 -22.61 -19.88
CA GLN A 124 -30.73 -22.06 -19.36
C GLN A 124 -29.66 -23.14 -19.17
N GLU A 125 -30.05 -24.32 -18.69
CA GLU A 125 -29.16 -25.47 -18.56
C GLU A 125 -28.66 -25.93 -19.94
N GLU A 126 -29.55 -26.09 -20.92
CA GLU A 126 -29.19 -26.41 -22.30
C GLU A 126 -28.24 -25.37 -22.90
N ALA A 127 -28.51 -24.08 -22.70
CA ALA A 127 -27.63 -23.01 -23.17
C ALA A 127 -26.24 -23.08 -22.52
N ALA A 128 -26.17 -23.33 -21.21
CA ALA A 128 -24.90 -23.46 -20.48
C ALA A 128 -24.10 -24.68 -20.95
N GLU A 129 -24.74 -25.81 -21.21
CA GLU A 129 -24.10 -27.00 -21.77
C GLU A 129 -23.51 -26.72 -23.16
N LEU A 130 -24.27 -26.03 -24.02
CA LEU A 130 -23.78 -25.66 -25.35
C LEU A 130 -22.60 -24.67 -25.28
N GLU A 131 -22.66 -23.67 -24.40
CA GLU A 131 -21.55 -22.74 -24.18
C GLU A 131 -20.30 -23.45 -23.67
N ALA A 132 -20.45 -24.37 -22.71
CA ALA A 132 -19.36 -25.19 -22.19
C ALA A 132 -18.74 -26.07 -23.29
N ALA A 133 -19.56 -26.69 -24.14
CA ALA A 133 -19.09 -27.49 -25.27
C ALA A 133 -18.33 -26.64 -26.31
N VAL A 134 -18.81 -25.43 -26.61
CA VAL A 134 -18.10 -24.50 -27.50
C VAL A 134 -16.78 -24.05 -26.89
N ALA A 135 -16.76 -23.74 -25.59
CA ALA A 135 -15.54 -23.35 -24.89
C ALA A 135 -14.51 -24.48 -24.86
N ALA A 136 -14.93 -25.73 -24.61
CA ALA A 136 -14.07 -26.90 -24.64
C ALA A 136 -13.43 -27.09 -26.02
N ARG A 137 -14.23 -27.02 -27.10
CA ARG A 137 -13.73 -27.10 -28.49
C ARG A 137 -12.75 -25.98 -28.84
N ARG A 138 -12.93 -24.78 -28.28
CA ARG A 138 -11.99 -23.66 -28.48
C ARG A 138 -10.66 -23.93 -27.78
N LYS A 139 -10.71 -24.39 -26.53
CA LYS A 139 -9.51 -24.75 -25.75
C LYS A 139 -8.72 -25.87 -26.41
N GLU A 140 -9.37 -26.93 -26.87
CA GLU A 140 -8.70 -28.03 -27.58
C GLU A 140 -7.96 -27.53 -28.83
N LYS A 141 -8.58 -26.65 -29.62
CA LYS A 141 -7.94 -26.05 -30.79
C LYS A 141 -6.76 -25.14 -30.42
N GLU A 142 -6.83 -24.44 -29.31
CA GLU A 142 -5.72 -23.63 -28.79
C GLU A 142 -4.57 -24.52 -28.33
N ASP A 143 -4.87 -25.56 -27.55
CA ASP A 143 -3.90 -26.55 -27.08
C ASP A 143 -3.21 -27.28 -28.24
N GLU A 144 -3.94 -27.67 -29.28
CA GLU A 144 -3.39 -28.26 -30.49
C GLU A 144 -2.44 -27.30 -31.22
N LYS A 145 -2.82 -26.03 -31.37
CA LYS A 145 -1.95 -25.00 -31.96
C LYS A 145 -0.69 -24.80 -31.14
N GLU A 146 -0.81 -24.75 -29.81
CA GLU A 146 0.34 -24.64 -28.92
C GLU A 146 1.28 -25.85 -29.03
N ARG A 147 0.73 -27.07 -29.13
CA ARG A 147 1.53 -28.29 -29.32
C ARG A 147 2.32 -28.21 -30.63
N LEU A 148 1.65 -27.85 -31.72
CA LEU A 148 2.31 -27.68 -33.03
C LEU A 148 3.40 -26.60 -32.99
N GLN A 149 3.15 -25.47 -32.32
CA GLN A 149 4.16 -24.42 -32.14
C GLN A 149 5.36 -24.92 -31.33
N LYS A 150 5.12 -25.62 -30.22
CA LYS A 150 6.17 -26.20 -29.36
C LYS A 150 7.00 -27.22 -30.13
N GLU A 151 6.39 -28.03 -31.00
CA GLU A 151 7.09 -28.97 -31.86
C GLU A 151 7.97 -28.26 -32.91
N GLN A 152 7.44 -27.25 -33.60
CA GLN A 152 8.21 -26.45 -34.56
C GLN A 152 9.39 -25.74 -33.89
N GLU A 153 9.19 -25.17 -32.71
CA GLU A 153 10.29 -24.56 -31.94
C GLU A 153 11.36 -25.59 -31.53
N ARG A 154 10.96 -26.79 -31.11
CA ARG A 154 11.91 -27.87 -30.79
C ARG A 154 12.76 -28.25 -32.00
N LEU A 155 12.15 -28.37 -33.18
CA LEU A 155 12.87 -28.64 -34.43
C LEU A 155 13.86 -27.52 -34.75
N ARG A 156 13.43 -26.25 -34.69
CA ARG A 156 14.32 -25.09 -34.93
C ARG A 156 15.49 -25.06 -33.95
N ARG A 157 15.23 -25.26 -32.65
CA ARG A 157 16.29 -25.29 -31.62
C ARG A 157 17.27 -26.45 -31.84
N ALA A 158 16.78 -27.60 -32.31
CA ALA A 158 17.64 -28.74 -32.65
C ALA A 158 18.56 -28.42 -33.83
N GLU A 159 18.04 -27.82 -34.90
CA GLU A 159 18.83 -27.39 -36.06
C GLU A 159 19.88 -26.34 -35.67
N GLU A 160 19.50 -25.32 -34.89
CA GLU A 160 20.43 -24.31 -34.39
C GLU A 160 21.52 -24.92 -33.52
N SER A 161 21.16 -25.86 -32.63
CA SER A 161 22.11 -26.57 -31.79
C SER A 161 23.12 -27.38 -32.61
N GLN A 162 22.67 -28.01 -33.70
CA GLN A 162 23.57 -28.72 -34.61
C GLN A 162 24.53 -27.74 -35.32
N LYS A 163 24.04 -26.58 -35.78
CA LYS A 163 24.89 -25.54 -36.39
C LYS A 163 25.95 -25.03 -35.41
N VAL A 164 25.56 -24.75 -34.16
CA VAL A 164 26.48 -24.31 -33.10
C VAL A 164 27.52 -25.38 -32.78
N ARG A 165 27.13 -26.66 -32.73
CA ARG A 165 28.07 -27.78 -32.51
C ARG A 165 29.13 -27.84 -33.63
N LYS A 166 28.72 -27.75 -34.90
CA LYS A 166 29.64 -27.72 -36.05
C LYS A 166 30.62 -26.56 -35.94
N TYR A 167 30.12 -25.35 -35.71
CA TYR A 167 30.95 -24.15 -35.56
C TYR A 167 31.95 -24.26 -34.38
N ARG A 168 31.52 -24.81 -33.24
CA ARG A 168 32.42 -25.02 -32.08
C ARG A 168 33.54 -26.00 -32.40
N ALA A 169 33.23 -27.10 -33.11
CA ALA A 169 34.24 -28.07 -33.55
C ALA A 169 35.26 -27.43 -34.50
N GLU A 170 34.79 -26.66 -35.49
CA GLU A 170 35.68 -25.91 -36.40
C GLU A 170 36.57 -24.92 -35.65
N LYS A 171 36.02 -24.22 -34.65
CA LYS A 171 36.80 -23.30 -33.82
C LYS A 171 37.86 -24.03 -33.00
N GLN A 172 37.52 -25.20 -32.44
CA GLN A 172 38.47 -26.03 -31.69
C GLN A 172 39.63 -26.50 -32.58
N LEU A 173 39.35 -26.95 -33.80
CA LEU A 173 40.38 -27.34 -34.77
C LEU A 173 41.33 -26.18 -35.09
N ARG A 174 40.78 -24.99 -35.34
CA ARG A 174 41.60 -23.79 -35.59
C ARG A 174 42.48 -23.40 -34.40
N CYS A 175 41.98 -23.56 -33.18
CA CYS A 175 42.78 -23.34 -31.97
C CYS A 175 43.92 -24.35 -31.88
N GLN A 176 43.65 -25.64 -32.12
CA GLN A 176 44.68 -26.69 -32.13
C GLN A 176 45.76 -26.41 -33.18
N GLU A 177 45.37 -26.04 -34.41
CA GLU A 177 46.31 -25.67 -35.46
C GLU A 177 47.18 -24.44 -35.09
N GLN A 178 46.63 -23.48 -34.35
CA GLN A 178 47.36 -22.32 -33.85
C GLN A 178 48.33 -22.73 -32.73
N GLU A 179 47.87 -23.54 -31.78
CA GLU A 179 48.70 -24.08 -30.69
C GLU A 179 49.89 -24.87 -31.25
N GLU A 180 49.69 -25.71 -32.26
CA GLU A 180 50.78 -26.46 -32.92
C GLU A 180 51.79 -25.52 -33.59
N LYS A 181 51.34 -24.46 -34.28
CA LYS A 181 52.23 -23.47 -34.89
C LYS A 181 53.03 -22.70 -33.84
N ASP A 182 52.38 -22.32 -32.74
CA ASP A 182 53.02 -21.60 -31.64
C ASP A 182 54.07 -22.49 -30.94
N LEU A 183 53.79 -23.78 -30.76
CA LEU A 183 54.75 -24.75 -30.23
C LEU A 183 55.96 -24.90 -31.15
N GLN A 184 55.75 -25.05 -32.46
CA GLN A 184 56.84 -25.11 -33.44
C GLN A 184 57.71 -23.85 -33.39
N ARG A 185 57.09 -22.67 -33.35
CA ARG A 185 57.81 -21.40 -33.26
C ARG A 185 58.61 -21.27 -31.96
N LEU A 186 58.04 -21.76 -30.86
CA LEU A 186 58.70 -21.75 -29.56
C LEU A 186 59.91 -22.69 -29.53
N GLU A 187 59.84 -23.84 -30.19
CA GLU A 187 60.98 -24.74 -30.36
C GLU A 187 62.11 -24.12 -31.20
N GLU A 188 61.79 -23.44 -32.29
CA GLU A 188 62.78 -22.69 -33.08
C GLU A 188 63.49 -21.63 -32.23
N LEU A 189 62.74 -20.84 -31.47
CA LEU A 189 63.30 -19.83 -30.57
C LEU A 189 64.18 -20.46 -29.49
N ARG A 190 63.77 -21.61 -28.92
CA ARG A 190 64.60 -22.36 -27.96
C ARG A 190 65.94 -22.79 -28.56
N LYS A 191 65.97 -23.23 -29.84
CA LYS A 191 67.21 -23.58 -30.55
C LYS A 191 68.12 -22.36 -30.71
N LEU A 192 67.58 -21.23 -31.16
CA LEU A 192 68.34 -19.98 -31.30
C LEU A 192 68.91 -19.51 -29.95
N MET A 193 68.12 -19.59 -28.88
CA MET A 193 68.57 -19.25 -27.53
C MET A 193 69.69 -20.19 -27.04
N ALA A 194 69.61 -21.49 -27.35
CA ALA A 194 70.65 -22.45 -27.01
C ALA A 194 71.95 -22.17 -27.77
N GLU A 195 71.88 -21.83 -29.05
CA GLU A 195 73.05 -21.43 -29.85
C GLU A 195 73.70 -20.14 -29.32
N GLN A 196 72.89 -19.14 -28.98
CA GLN A 196 73.38 -17.92 -28.34
C GLN A 196 74.03 -18.20 -26.99
N ALA A 197 73.44 -19.08 -26.18
CA ALA A 197 73.99 -19.45 -24.87
C ALA A 197 75.37 -20.10 -24.99
N ILE A 198 75.65 -20.88 -26.04
CA ILE A 198 76.98 -21.45 -26.29
C ILE A 198 77.99 -20.33 -26.60
N LYS A 199 77.66 -19.42 -27.53
CA LYS A 199 78.53 -18.29 -27.89
C LYS A 199 78.80 -17.37 -26.69
N ASP A 200 77.78 -17.11 -25.88
CA ASP A 200 77.90 -16.27 -24.69
C ASP A 200 78.76 -16.94 -23.61
N ARG A 201 78.68 -18.27 -23.44
CA ARG A 201 79.58 -19.03 -22.54
C ARG A 201 81.04 -18.86 -22.93
N GLU A 202 81.38 -18.94 -24.21
CA GLU A 202 82.74 -18.74 -24.70
C GLU A 202 83.22 -17.30 -24.48
N ARG A 203 82.37 -16.31 -24.80
CA ARG A 203 82.66 -14.88 -24.57
C ARG A 203 82.92 -14.58 -23.09
N VAL A 204 82.15 -15.17 -22.19
CA VAL A 204 82.32 -15.01 -20.74
C VAL A 204 83.64 -15.63 -20.29
N LYS A 205 83.97 -16.86 -20.70
CA LYS A 205 85.26 -17.51 -20.39
C LYS A 205 86.45 -16.67 -20.86
N PHE A 206 86.38 -16.12 -22.08
CA PHE A 206 87.43 -15.23 -22.60
C PHE A 206 87.60 -13.96 -21.76
N ARG A 207 86.50 -13.31 -21.38
CA ARG A 207 86.53 -12.11 -20.52
C ARG A 207 87.08 -12.41 -19.13
N GLN A 208 86.73 -13.56 -18.55
CA GLN A 208 87.28 -14.03 -17.27
C GLN A 208 88.80 -14.17 -17.36
N ALA A 209 89.32 -14.88 -18.36
CA ALA A 209 90.76 -15.04 -18.57
C ALA A 209 91.49 -13.70 -18.79
N LEU A 210 90.87 -12.74 -19.50
CA LEU A 210 91.45 -11.41 -19.67
C LEU A 210 91.53 -10.65 -18.34
N LEU A 211 90.49 -10.76 -17.52
CA LEU A 211 90.42 -10.10 -16.21
C LEU A 211 91.48 -10.68 -15.26
N GLU A 212 91.65 -12.00 -15.23
CA GLU A 212 92.71 -12.68 -14.47
C GLU A 212 94.10 -12.18 -14.87
N LYS A 213 94.39 -12.08 -16.18
CA LYS A 213 95.66 -11.52 -16.68
C LYS A 213 95.89 -10.08 -16.21
N ARG A 214 94.84 -9.23 -16.21
CA ARG A 214 94.94 -7.85 -15.71
C ARG A 214 95.19 -7.79 -14.21
N LEU A 215 94.53 -8.66 -13.43
CA LEU A 215 94.73 -8.74 -11.98
C LEU A 215 96.16 -9.18 -11.65
N LEU A 216 96.70 -10.18 -12.33
CA LEU A 216 98.09 -10.64 -12.15
C LEU A 216 99.08 -9.52 -12.44
N LYS A 217 98.96 -8.84 -13.60
CA LYS A 217 99.80 -7.68 -13.93
C LYS A 217 99.72 -6.56 -12.89
N LYS A 218 98.52 -6.27 -12.37
CA LYS A 218 98.33 -5.26 -11.34
C LYS A 218 99.01 -5.65 -10.02
N LYS A 219 98.95 -6.93 -9.64
CA LYS A 219 99.66 -7.46 -8.47
C LYS A 219 101.18 -7.36 -8.63
N GLU A 220 101.71 -7.71 -9.79
CA GLU A 220 103.15 -7.59 -10.10
C GLU A 220 103.62 -6.13 -10.01
N LEU A 221 102.87 -5.19 -10.59
CA LEU A 221 103.16 -3.76 -10.51
C LEU A 221 103.10 -3.24 -9.06
N ALA A 222 102.11 -3.69 -8.28
CA ALA A 222 101.99 -3.32 -6.87
C ALA A 222 103.18 -3.82 -6.04
N LEU A 223 103.65 -5.05 -6.28
CA LEU A 223 104.84 -5.59 -5.62
C LEU A 223 106.12 -4.79 -5.99
N GLN A 224 106.27 -4.38 -7.24
CA GLN A 224 107.39 -3.53 -7.66
C GLN A 224 107.32 -2.13 -7.04
N ALA A 225 106.12 -1.55 -6.94
CA ALA A 225 105.92 -0.26 -6.30
C ALA A 225 106.25 -0.31 -4.80
N ALA A 226 105.77 -1.33 -4.09
CA ALA A 226 106.07 -1.54 -2.67
C ALA A 226 107.58 -1.65 -2.41
N ARG A 227 108.32 -2.43 -3.22
CA ARG A 227 109.79 -2.51 -3.11
C ARG A 227 110.46 -1.15 -3.30
N LYS A 228 110.02 -0.37 -4.29
CA LYS A 228 110.53 0.99 -4.53
C LYS A 228 110.19 1.95 -3.39
N GLU A 229 109.03 1.81 -2.76
CA GLU A 229 108.65 2.59 -1.59
C GLU A 229 109.51 2.23 -0.37
N GLU A 230 109.72 0.94 -0.10
CA GLU A 230 110.62 0.48 0.96
C GLU A 230 112.06 1.01 0.78
N GLU A 231 112.57 1.02 -0.46
CA GLU A 231 113.88 1.60 -0.77
C GLU A 231 113.90 3.13 -0.54
N LYS A 232 112.85 3.84 -0.96
CA LYS A 232 112.71 5.28 -0.74
C LYS A 232 112.59 5.62 0.74
N GLU A 233 111.82 4.86 1.52
CA GLU A 233 111.67 5.08 2.95
C GLU A 233 113.00 4.90 3.67
N LYS A 234 113.77 3.86 3.35
CA LYS A 234 115.13 3.69 3.89
C LYS A 234 116.04 4.89 3.58
N CYS A 235 115.98 5.43 2.36
CA CYS A 235 116.71 6.65 2.01
C CYS A 235 116.24 7.89 2.79
N LEU A 236 114.92 8.07 2.94
CA LEU A 236 114.34 9.20 3.65
C LEU A 236 114.59 9.11 5.17
N GLU A 237 114.58 7.92 5.75
CA GLU A 237 114.94 7.72 7.15
C GLU A 237 116.40 8.06 7.42
N ALA A 238 117.32 7.66 6.53
CA ALA A 238 118.72 8.07 6.61
C ALA A 238 118.88 9.60 6.54
N LEU A 239 118.13 10.28 5.66
CA LEU A 239 118.11 11.75 5.58
C LEU A 239 117.49 12.41 6.82
N ARG A 240 116.39 11.85 7.36
CA ARG A 240 115.74 12.37 8.57
C ARG A 240 116.65 12.29 9.78
N GLN A 241 117.45 11.22 9.90
CA GLN A 241 118.46 11.11 10.96
C GLN A 241 119.58 12.17 10.82
N GLN A 242 119.90 12.61 9.60
CA GLN A 242 120.92 13.65 9.36
C GLN A 242 120.44 15.08 9.61
N VAL A 243 119.14 15.37 9.42
CA VAL A 243 118.61 16.75 9.37
C VAL A 243 117.61 17.07 10.49
N ALA A 244 117.37 16.17 11.44
CA ALA A 244 116.41 16.39 12.53
C ALA A 244 116.82 17.56 13.44
N VAL A 245 116.21 18.74 13.22
CA VAL A 245 116.31 19.92 14.09
C VAL A 245 115.11 19.93 15.04
N VAL A 246 115.36 19.95 16.35
CA VAL A 246 114.33 19.97 17.39
C VAL A 246 113.93 21.41 17.68
N ALA A 247 112.71 21.80 17.31
CA ALA A 247 112.09 23.10 17.66
C ALA A 247 110.72 22.90 18.35
N LYS A 248 110.37 23.79 19.29
CA LYS A 248 109.16 23.70 20.12
C LYS A 248 107.94 24.34 19.43
N VAL A 249 106.76 23.73 19.60
CA VAL A 249 105.50 24.04 18.92
C VAL A 249 104.70 25.14 19.67
N ASP A 250 104.18 26.15 18.96
CA ASP A 250 103.28 27.20 19.50
C ASP A 250 101.83 27.03 18.98
N PRO A 251 100.88 26.56 19.82
CA PRO A 251 99.53 26.15 19.39
C PRO A 251 98.55 27.28 19.04
N ALA A 252 98.78 28.52 19.50
CA ALA A 252 97.78 29.59 19.37
C ALA A 252 97.58 30.07 17.92
N ARG A 253 98.61 29.93 17.07
CA ARG A 253 98.55 30.31 15.65
C ARG A 253 97.76 29.31 14.79
N VAL A 254 97.51 28.11 15.30
CA VAL A 254 96.85 27.02 14.57
C VAL A 254 95.32 27.14 14.61
N VAL A 255 94.76 27.92 15.54
CA VAL A 255 93.31 27.88 15.87
C VAL A 255 92.53 29.18 15.54
N ALA A 256 93.16 30.20 14.95
CA ALA A 256 92.47 31.48 14.66
C ALA A 256 91.73 31.50 13.32
N ASP A 257 90.45 31.91 13.32
CA ASP A 257 89.60 31.99 12.13
C ASP A 257 90.02 33.11 11.16
N THR A 258 90.02 32.79 9.86
CA THR A 258 90.41 33.72 8.79
C THR A 258 89.23 34.52 8.25
N VAL A 259 89.54 35.69 7.68
CA VAL A 259 88.59 36.70 7.17
C VAL A 259 87.54 36.12 6.20
N ALA A 260 87.86 35.04 5.49
CA ALA A 260 86.96 34.38 4.55
C ALA A 260 85.75 33.68 5.20
N SER A 261 85.83 33.24 6.46
CA SER A 261 84.71 32.54 7.11
C SER A 261 83.57 33.48 7.52
N LYS A 262 83.86 34.76 7.82
CA LYS A 262 82.87 35.77 8.26
C LYS A 262 81.92 36.23 7.14
N ALA A 263 82.31 36.17 5.87
CA ALA A 263 81.51 36.64 4.75
C ALA A 263 80.36 35.69 4.32
N ARG A 264 80.41 34.40 4.71
CA ARG A 264 79.40 33.39 4.33
C ARG A 264 78.08 33.47 5.11
N MET A 265 78.03 34.19 6.23
CA MET A 265 76.90 34.16 7.17
C MET A 265 75.82 35.25 6.95
N GLY A 266 75.92 36.10 5.93
CA GLY A 266 74.78 36.84 5.36
C GLY A 266 73.99 37.78 6.29
N ILE A 267 74.63 38.44 7.26
CA ILE A 267 73.98 39.42 8.15
C ILE A 267 74.07 40.81 7.50
N GLY A 268 72.96 41.36 6.97
CA GLY A 268 72.92 42.78 6.57
C GLY A 268 72.05 43.25 5.39
N THR A 269 71.09 42.47 4.85
CA THR A 269 70.17 42.97 3.80
C THR A 269 68.70 42.81 4.23
N ASN A 270 68.04 43.95 4.49
CA ASN A 270 66.64 44.07 4.94
C ASN A 270 65.69 44.40 3.78
N GLU A 271 65.65 43.60 2.72
CA GLU A 271 64.59 43.67 1.70
C GLU A 271 63.74 42.41 1.78
N GLU A 272 62.70 42.45 2.62
CA GLU A 272 61.65 41.43 2.67
C GLU A 272 60.81 41.53 1.38
N PHE A 273 61.17 40.74 0.36
CA PHE A 273 60.25 40.40 -0.70
C PHE A 273 59.15 39.50 -0.11
N ASP A 274 57.99 40.09 0.20
CA ASP A 274 56.77 39.34 0.52
C ASP A 274 56.29 38.57 -0.72
N LEU A 275 56.90 37.40 -0.98
CA LEU A 275 56.42 36.44 -1.97
C LEU A 275 54.99 36.04 -1.61
N GLN A 276 54.01 36.65 -2.28
CA GLN A 276 52.60 36.33 -2.08
C GLN A 276 52.34 34.87 -2.42
N LYS A 277 51.97 34.10 -1.39
CA LYS A 277 51.72 32.66 -1.52
C LYS A 277 50.46 32.41 -2.36
N PRO A 278 50.53 31.64 -3.46
CA PRO A 278 49.34 31.30 -4.24
C PRO A 278 48.38 30.44 -3.41
N LEU A 279 47.07 30.68 -3.56
CA LEU A 279 45.99 29.97 -2.86
C LEU A 279 45.89 28.48 -3.25
N PHE A 280 46.29 28.13 -4.48
CA PHE A 280 46.30 26.77 -5.00
C PHE A 280 47.72 26.36 -5.38
N LYS A 281 48.10 25.10 -5.10
CA LYS A 281 49.36 24.51 -5.59
C LYS A 281 49.21 24.15 -7.06
N LEU A 282 50.03 24.77 -7.92
CA LEU A 282 50.07 24.49 -9.35
C LEU A 282 51.27 23.60 -9.68
N HIS A 283 51.06 22.59 -10.51
CA HIS A 283 52.10 21.70 -11.04
C HIS A 283 52.21 21.89 -12.56
N THR A 284 52.50 23.12 -12.96
CA THR A 284 52.55 23.56 -14.36
C THR A 284 53.91 24.18 -14.67
N TYR A 285 54.34 24.09 -15.93
CA TYR A 285 55.66 24.53 -16.36
C TYR A 285 55.63 25.75 -17.30
N SER A 286 54.45 26.17 -17.76
CA SER A 286 54.29 27.29 -18.69
C SER A 286 53.19 28.26 -18.26
N GLU A 287 53.33 29.53 -18.64
CA GLU A 287 52.38 30.61 -18.33
C GLU A 287 51.00 30.38 -18.95
N GLU A 288 50.95 29.86 -20.18
CA GLU A 288 49.69 29.53 -20.85
C GLU A 288 48.90 28.46 -20.08
N GLN A 289 49.58 27.46 -19.53
CA GLN A 289 48.95 26.44 -18.68
C GLN A 289 48.44 27.03 -17.37
N ILE A 290 49.15 28.01 -16.81
CA ILE A 290 48.77 28.71 -15.58
C ILE A 290 47.48 29.52 -15.81
N ILE A 291 47.41 30.28 -16.91
CA ILE A 291 46.24 31.12 -17.25
C ILE A 291 45.03 30.26 -17.69
N SER A 292 45.25 29.06 -18.20
CA SER A 292 44.17 28.16 -18.62
C SER A 292 43.30 27.64 -17.46
N ASP A 293 43.78 27.66 -16.22
CA ASP A 293 43.02 27.16 -15.07
C ASP A 293 41.91 28.16 -14.67
N PRO A 294 40.62 27.76 -14.68
CA PRO A 294 39.52 28.63 -14.30
C PRO A 294 39.61 29.14 -12.86
N ARG A 295 40.24 28.39 -11.95
CA ARG A 295 40.42 28.79 -10.55
C ARG A 295 41.30 30.01 -10.41
N LEU A 296 42.41 30.04 -11.16
CA LEU A 296 43.35 31.14 -11.12
C LEU A 296 42.77 32.40 -11.78
N ARG A 297 42.04 32.24 -12.88
CA ARG A 297 41.37 33.37 -13.55
C ARG A 297 40.35 34.06 -12.66
N VAL A 298 39.53 33.28 -11.95
CA VAL A 298 38.55 33.83 -11.01
C VAL A 298 39.25 34.43 -9.79
N GLU A 299 40.33 33.83 -9.30
CA GLU A 299 41.11 34.36 -8.18
C GLU A 299 41.77 35.70 -8.52
N LEU A 300 42.42 35.80 -9.68
CA LEU A 300 43.01 37.03 -10.19
C LEU A 300 41.95 38.12 -10.38
N ALA A 301 40.81 37.79 -11.00
CA ALA A 301 39.70 38.75 -11.17
C ALA A 301 39.14 39.25 -9.82
N LEU A 302 39.06 38.38 -8.80
CA LEU A 302 38.66 38.77 -7.46
C LEU A 302 39.72 39.59 -6.73
N ARG A 303 41.02 39.43 -7.04
CA ARG A 303 42.10 40.27 -6.51
C ARG A 303 42.11 41.64 -7.16
N GLU A 304 41.98 41.70 -8.49
CA GLU A 304 41.88 42.94 -9.25
C GLU A 304 40.67 43.77 -8.80
N ALA A 305 39.54 43.12 -8.52
CA ALA A 305 38.37 43.76 -7.93
C ALA A 305 38.50 44.06 -6.42
N GLY A 306 39.59 43.66 -5.77
CA GLY A 306 39.80 43.82 -4.32
C GLY A 306 38.94 42.93 -3.41
N LEU A 307 38.11 42.05 -3.99
CA LEU A 307 37.11 41.23 -3.30
C LEU A 307 37.63 39.88 -2.78
N HIS A 308 38.90 39.53 -3.02
CA HIS A 308 39.52 38.26 -2.62
C HIS A 308 39.41 37.91 -1.12
N LYS A 309 39.27 38.91 -0.23
CA LYS A 309 39.13 38.70 1.23
C LYS A 309 37.67 38.55 1.69
N THR A 310 36.69 38.75 0.81
CA THR A 310 35.26 38.67 1.17
C THR A 310 34.84 37.24 1.52
N LEU A 311 33.82 37.09 2.36
CA LEU A 311 33.26 35.79 2.71
C LEU A 311 32.74 35.04 1.47
N TYR A 312 32.14 35.77 0.54
CA TYR A 312 31.64 35.24 -0.73
C TYR A 312 32.76 34.63 -1.59
N ALA A 313 33.91 35.32 -1.72
CA ALA A 313 35.07 34.80 -2.43
C ALA A 313 35.63 33.53 -1.75
N ARG A 314 35.66 33.49 -0.41
CA ARG A 314 36.10 32.32 0.36
C ARG A 314 35.21 31.10 0.17
N GLU A 315 33.90 31.29 0.00
CA GLU A 315 32.96 30.19 -0.25
C GLU A 315 32.99 29.66 -1.69
N ILE A 316 33.27 30.53 -2.65
CA ILE A 316 33.21 30.17 -4.08
C ILE A 316 34.50 29.54 -4.57
N LEU A 317 35.67 30.08 -4.19
CA LEU A 317 36.97 29.61 -4.70
C LEU A 317 37.18 28.08 -4.53
N PRO A 318 36.78 27.44 -3.41
CA PRO A 318 36.89 25.99 -3.25
C PRO A 318 35.91 25.18 -4.14
N LYS A 319 34.78 25.76 -4.53
CA LYS A 319 33.73 25.08 -5.31
C LYS A 319 34.05 24.98 -6.81
N ILE A 320 35.04 25.74 -7.29
CA ILE A 320 35.43 25.74 -8.70
C ILE A 320 36.24 24.47 -9.02
N PRO A 321 35.80 23.63 -9.98
CA PRO A 321 36.54 22.43 -10.36
C PRO A 321 37.86 22.79 -11.08
N PRO A 322 38.90 21.94 -11.01
CA PRO A 322 40.12 22.15 -11.80
C PRO A 322 39.85 21.82 -13.27
N LEU A 323 40.73 22.31 -14.17
CA LEU A 323 40.62 22.05 -15.61
C LEU A 323 40.53 20.55 -15.96
N LYS A 324 41.24 19.69 -15.20
CA LYS A 324 41.14 18.23 -15.30
C LYS A 324 40.65 17.65 -13.99
N LEU A 325 39.52 16.96 -14.03
CA LEU A 325 39.02 16.23 -12.88
C LEU A 325 39.96 15.06 -12.55
N PRO A 326 40.17 14.75 -11.26
CA PRO A 326 40.89 13.55 -10.88
C PRO A 326 40.18 12.33 -11.43
N ARG A 327 40.97 11.36 -11.91
CA ARG A 327 40.45 10.10 -12.46
C ARG A 327 39.67 9.32 -11.39
N ARG A 328 38.73 8.48 -11.82
CA ARG A 328 37.75 7.78 -10.96
C ARG A 328 38.40 6.89 -9.88
N ASP A 329 39.56 6.34 -10.19
CA ASP A 329 40.45 5.52 -9.35
C ASP A 329 41.19 6.31 -8.26
N MET A 330 41.31 7.64 -8.40
CA MET A 330 41.99 8.52 -7.43
C MET A 330 41.04 9.22 -6.44
N LYS A 331 39.73 8.94 -6.49
CA LYS A 331 38.77 9.47 -5.51
C LYS A 331 38.97 8.79 -4.17
N SER A 332 39.48 9.52 -3.16
CA SER A 332 39.56 8.99 -1.80
C SER A 332 38.16 8.91 -1.19
N THR A 333 37.80 7.74 -0.67
CA THR A 333 36.57 7.51 0.12
C THR A 333 36.69 8.06 1.55
N ALA A 334 37.87 8.55 1.94
CA ALA A 334 38.20 8.97 3.30
C ALA A 334 37.41 10.18 3.83
N PHE A 335 36.72 10.93 2.97
CA PHE A 335 35.99 12.16 3.35
C PHE A 335 34.55 12.22 2.82
N GLN A 336 33.94 11.08 2.49
CA GLN A 336 32.49 11.03 2.23
C GLN A 336 31.77 10.87 3.57
N MET A 337 31.20 11.97 4.09
CA MET A 337 30.12 11.95 5.10
C MET A 337 28.77 12.10 4.40
#